data_AF-A0A7S0LES4-F1
#
_entry.id   AF-A0A7S0LES4-F1
#
_cell.length_a   1.000
_cell.length_b   1.000
_cell.length_c   1.000
_cell.angle_alpha   90.00
_cell.angle_beta   90.00
_cell.angle_gamma   90.00
#
_symmetry.space_group_name_H-M   'P 1'
#
loop_
_entity.id
_entity.type
_entity.pdbx_description
1 polymer ?
#
loop_
_entity_poly.entity_id
_entity_poly.type
_entity_poly.pdbx_seq_one_letter_code
_entity_poly.pdbx_strand_id
1 'polypeptide(L)'
;AWLAKYVNPAYLQPSTIAAVAAQLTEQRATQLSSFFTATLAAPLLKAAAAADRAELPTCGGAPDYAIGIGRRWAPVGPPQVQRYLRYPTAQAPTETDMDGGTAPSHSDRAGKRLLRIAQLFRSKAFQLLLREMSGLSLDSMRVETRRFRPGLDYTLAHIGQLRQGSGASDSLDVTACFVPPGRKVPAAEAAALWDSGEVGGFECLVKREEEAAA
;
A
#
# COMPACT_ATOMS: atom_id res chain seq x y z
N ALA A 1 -6.81 -19.74 13.39
CA ALA A 1 -8.01 -19.15 14.02
C ALA A 1 -8.06 -17.61 13.99
N TRP A 2 -6.98 -16.86 14.29
CA TRP A 2 -7.03 -15.38 14.32
C TRP A 2 -6.92 -14.70 12.94
N LEU A 3 -5.97 -15.13 12.09
CA LEU A 3 -5.73 -14.53 10.76
C LEU A 3 -6.90 -14.65 9.79
N ALA A 4 -7.75 -15.68 9.94
CA ALA A 4 -8.89 -15.94 9.06
C ALA A 4 -9.93 -14.80 9.04
N LYS A 5 -9.89 -13.90 10.03
CA LYS A 5 -10.72 -12.68 10.06
C LYS A 5 -10.28 -11.65 9.01
N TYR A 6 -9.00 -11.68 8.63
CA TYR A 6 -8.34 -10.64 7.83
C TYR A 6 -7.81 -11.14 6.50
N VAL A 7 -7.30 -12.37 6.45
CA VAL A 7 -6.69 -13.01 5.29
C VAL A 7 -7.66 -14.04 4.72
N ASN A 8 -7.75 -14.10 3.40
CA ASN A 8 -8.56 -15.09 2.68
C ASN A 8 -8.11 -16.51 3.08
N PRO A 9 -9.05 -17.39 3.52
CA PRO A 9 -8.72 -18.74 4.00
C PRO A 9 -7.93 -19.62 3.03
N ALA A 10 -8.01 -19.35 1.72
CA ALA A 10 -7.21 -20.04 0.71
C ALA A 10 -5.71 -19.87 0.97
N TYR A 11 -5.26 -18.66 1.35
CA TYR A 11 -3.85 -18.38 1.66
C TYR A 11 -3.40 -18.87 3.03
N LEU A 12 -4.30 -19.47 3.82
CA LEU A 12 -3.98 -20.09 5.10
C LEU A 12 -3.85 -21.61 4.99
N GLN A 13 -4.08 -22.18 3.80
CA GLN A 13 -3.89 -23.61 3.56
C GLN A 13 -2.39 -23.92 3.44
N PRO A 14 -1.89 -25.00 4.07
CA PRO A 14 -0.48 -25.38 3.98
C PRO A 14 0.01 -25.56 2.54
N SER A 15 -0.82 -26.11 1.66
CA SER A 15 -0.49 -26.29 0.23
C SER A 15 -0.28 -24.96 -0.49
N THR A 16 -1.13 -23.97 -0.23
CA THR A 16 -1.00 -22.63 -0.83
C THR A 16 0.21 -21.90 -0.28
N ILE A 17 0.48 -21.99 1.03
CA ILE A 17 1.68 -21.39 1.64
C ILE A 17 2.95 -21.97 1.00
N ALA A 18 3.02 -23.30 0.85
CA ALA A 18 4.15 -23.96 0.20
C ALA A 18 4.31 -23.55 -1.27
N ALA A 19 3.21 -23.41 -2.01
CA ALA A 19 3.23 -22.96 -3.40
C ALA A 19 3.75 -21.51 -3.52
N VAL A 20 3.32 -20.61 -2.63
CA VAL A 20 3.81 -19.22 -2.59
C VAL A 20 5.32 -19.19 -2.28
N ALA A 21 5.78 -20.00 -1.32
CA ALA A 21 7.20 -20.09 -0.98
C ALA A 21 8.06 -20.62 -2.13
N ALA A 22 7.57 -21.64 -2.83
CA ALA A 22 8.23 -22.17 -4.02
C ALA A 22 8.34 -21.10 -5.13
N GLN A 23 7.24 -20.39 -5.40
CA GLN A 23 7.22 -19.32 -6.41
C GLN A 23 8.17 -18.17 -6.05
N LEU A 24 8.20 -17.74 -4.78
CA LEU A 24 9.13 -16.71 -4.33
C LEU A 24 10.59 -17.15 -4.44
N THR A 25 10.89 -18.42 -4.19
CA THR A 25 12.24 -18.97 -4.33
C THR A 25 12.70 -18.94 -5.79
N GLU A 26 11.81 -19.31 -6.71
CA GLU A 26 12.10 -19.38 -8.14
C GLU A 26 12.14 -18.01 -8.81
N GLN A 27 11.08 -17.20 -8.62
CA GLN A 27 10.86 -15.95 -9.36
C GLN A 27 11.37 -14.72 -8.62
N ARG A 28 11.71 -14.84 -7.33
CA ARG A 28 12.06 -13.72 -6.43
C ARG A 28 10.96 -12.66 -6.27
N ALA A 29 9.75 -12.93 -6.77
CA ALA A 29 8.56 -12.12 -6.62
C ALA A 29 7.30 -13.00 -6.75
N THR A 30 6.20 -12.58 -6.13
CA THR A 30 4.89 -13.22 -6.30
C THR A 30 3.79 -12.16 -6.15
N GLN A 31 2.69 -12.32 -6.87
CA GLN A 31 1.51 -11.47 -6.77
C GLN A 31 0.32 -12.29 -6.28
N LEU A 32 -0.26 -11.86 -5.16
CA LEU A 32 -1.39 -12.54 -4.53
C LEU A 32 -2.68 -11.75 -4.75
N SER A 33 -3.61 -12.31 -5.51
CA SER A 33 -4.91 -11.68 -5.77
C SER A 33 -5.90 -11.95 -4.63
N SER A 34 -6.75 -10.97 -4.29
CA SER A 34 -7.79 -11.11 -3.26
C SER A 34 -7.28 -11.69 -1.93
N PHE A 35 -6.09 -11.23 -1.51
CA PHE A 35 -5.40 -11.73 -0.32
C PHE A 35 -6.14 -11.42 0.98
N PHE A 36 -6.73 -10.23 1.10
CA PHE A 36 -7.53 -9.85 2.26
C PHE A 36 -9.00 -10.24 2.10
N THR A 37 -9.68 -10.50 3.22
CA THR A 37 -11.11 -10.76 3.23
C THR A 37 -11.89 -9.52 2.77
N ALA A 38 -13.06 -9.74 2.14
CA ALA A 38 -13.97 -8.66 1.77
C ALA A 38 -14.39 -7.80 2.98
N THR A 39 -14.51 -8.42 4.17
CA THR A 39 -14.83 -7.71 5.43
C THR A 39 -13.77 -6.67 5.79
N LEU A 40 -12.49 -6.92 5.47
CA LEU A 40 -11.41 -5.96 5.68
C LEU A 40 -11.31 -4.96 4.52
N ALA A 41 -11.31 -5.45 3.28
CA ALA A 41 -11.01 -4.66 2.09
C ALA A 41 -12.18 -3.75 1.64
N ALA A 42 -13.42 -4.25 1.60
CA ALA A 42 -14.55 -3.50 1.04
C ALA A 42 -14.85 -2.19 1.80
N PRO A 43 -14.82 -2.14 3.15
CA PRO A 43 -15.00 -0.89 3.86
C PRO A 43 -13.88 0.14 3.61
N LEU A 44 -12.64 -0.33 3.37
CA LEU A 44 -11.51 0.52 2.99
C LEU A 44 -11.74 1.10 1.59
N LEU A 45 -12.04 0.27 0.60
CA LEU A 45 -12.30 0.70 -0.77
C LEU A 45 -13.49 1.69 -0.83
N LYS A 46 -14.55 1.44 -0.06
CA LYS A 46 -15.68 2.37 0.06
C LYS A 46 -15.27 3.72 0.65
N ALA A 47 -14.42 3.73 1.67
CA ALA A 47 -13.92 4.97 2.28
C ALA A 47 -12.99 5.73 1.34
N ALA A 48 -12.09 5.04 0.65
CA ALA A 48 -11.18 5.61 -0.34
C ALA A 48 -11.98 6.21 -1.52
N ALA A 49 -12.94 5.47 -2.09
CA ALA A 49 -13.80 5.97 -3.15
C ALA A 49 -14.60 7.21 -2.72
N ALA A 50 -15.03 7.27 -1.45
CA ALA A 50 -15.73 8.44 -0.93
C ALA A 50 -14.80 9.64 -0.72
N ALA A 51 -13.54 9.42 -0.34
CA ALA A 51 -12.51 10.45 -0.29
C ALA A 51 -12.23 11.02 -1.68
N ASP A 52 -12.02 10.14 -2.66
CA ASP A 52 -11.77 10.53 -4.04
C ASP A 52 -12.95 11.29 -4.65
N ARG A 53 -14.20 10.88 -4.36
CA ARG A 53 -15.39 11.63 -4.80
C ARG A 53 -15.51 13.03 -4.20
N ALA A 54 -15.10 13.18 -2.94
CA ALA A 54 -15.22 14.43 -2.20
C ALA A 54 -14.11 15.43 -2.57
N GLU A 55 -12.92 14.92 -2.89
CA GLU A 55 -11.73 15.75 -3.04
C GLU A 55 -11.29 15.89 -4.50
N LEU A 56 -11.27 14.80 -5.28
CA LEU A 56 -10.67 14.79 -6.62
C LEU A 56 -11.57 15.52 -7.65
N PRO A 57 -10.96 16.34 -8.52
CA PRO A 57 -11.69 17.02 -9.59
C PRO A 57 -12.28 16.00 -10.57
N THR A 58 -13.43 16.33 -11.14
CA THR A 58 -14.17 15.45 -12.06
C THR A 58 -13.71 15.52 -13.51
N CYS A 59 -12.95 16.54 -13.91
CA CYS A 59 -12.48 16.73 -15.28
C CYS A 59 -11.24 17.65 -15.35
N GLY A 60 -10.27 17.23 -16.18
CA GLY A 60 -9.33 18.05 -16.97
C GLY A 60 -8.39 19.07 -16.30
N GLY A 61 -8.63 19.45 -15.05
CA GLY A 61 -7.82 20.43 -14.33
C GLY A 61 -6.66 19.77 -13.58
N ALA A 62 -5.51 20.45 -13.54
CA ALA A 62 -4.46 20.09 -12.61
C ALA A 62 -5.01 20.14 -11.19
N PRO A 63 -4.92 19.05 -10.42
CA PRO A 63 -5.41 19.05 -9.04
C PRO A 63 -4.56 20.00 -8.18
N ASP A 64 -5.21 20.66 -7.23
CA ASP A 64 -4.52 21.47 -6.21
C ASP A 64 -3.50 20.58 -5.47
N TYR A 65 -2.29 21.08 -5.27
CA TYR A 65 -1.27 20.39 -4.48
C TYR A 65 -1.76 20.05 -3.06
N ALA A 66 -2.61 20.89 -2.46
CA ALA A 66 -3.15 20.68 -1.12
C ALA A 66 -4.20 19.54 -1.05
N ILE A 67 -4.63 19.00 -2.18
CA ILE A 67 -5.70 18.00 -2.22
C ILE A 67 -5.35 16.74 -1.42
N GLY A 68 -6.29 16.29 -0.59
CA GLY A 68 -6.10 15.13 0.28
C GLY A 68 -5.12 15.34 1.43
N ILE A 69 -4.40 16.46 1.50
CA ILE A 69 -3.67 16.88 2.69
C ILE A 69 -4.72 17.23 3.75
N GLY A 70 -4.55 16.69 4.94
CA GLY A 70 -5.49 16.90 6.03
C GLY A 70 -4.82 16.67 7.37
N ARG A 71 -5.61 16.67 8.45
CA ARG A 71 -5.10 16.61 9.84
C ARG A 71 -4.01 15.57 10.07
N ARG A 72 -4.09 14.40 9.41
CA ARG A 72 -3.12 13.31 9.55
C ARG A 72 -2.44 12.89 8.26
N TRP A 73 -2.97 13.24 7.09
CA TRP A 73 -2.32 12.94 5.83
C TRP A 73 -1.26 14.00 5.55
N ALA A 74 0.01 13.60 5.61
CA ALA A 74 1.14 14.49 5.39
C ALA A 74 1.80 14.21 4.03
N PRO A 75 2.20 15.25 3.27
CA PRO A 75 2.96 15.05 2.05
C PRO A 75 4.36 14.52 2.36
N VAL A 76 4.86 13.63 1.51
CA VAL A 76 6.24 13.11 1.52
C VAL A 76 6.99 13.66 0.33
N GLY A 77 8.25 14.01 0.54
CA GLY A 77 9.16 14.58 -0.44
C GLY A 77 10.60 14.06 -0.30
N PRO A 78 11.58 14.70 -0.95
CA PRO A 78 11.44 15.91 -1.77
C PRO A 78 10.91 15.62 -3.19
N PRO A 79 10.22 16.57 -3.86
CA PRO A 79 9.54 16.34 -5.14
C PRO A 79 10.45 15.76 -6.23
N GLN A 80 11.73 16.15 -6.29
CA GLN A 80 12.66 15.61 -7.29
C GLN A 80 12.94 14.11 -7.17
N VAL A 81 12.53 13.46 -6.07
CA VAL A 81 12.68 12.01 -5.85
C VAL A 81 11.33 11.31 -5.70
N GLN A 82 10.44 11.89 -4.89
CA GLN A 82 9.17 11.28 -4.54
C GLN A 82 8.16 12.32 -4.13
N ARG A 83 6.89 12.01 -4.37
CA ARG A 83 5.75 12.79 -3.89
C ARG A 83 4.59 11.84 -3.66
N TYR A 84 4.09 11.76 -2.44
CA TYR A 84 2.86 11.02 -2.09
C TYR A 84 2.34 11.49 -0.74
N LEU A 85 1.13 11.09 -0.37
CA LEU A 85 0.62 11.32 0.98
C LEU A 85 0.87 10.11 1.87
N ARG A 86 1.28 10.37 3.11
CA ARG A 86 1.49 9.37 4.14
C ARG A 86 0.53 9.55 5.30
N TYR A 87 -0.04 8.44 5.76
CA TYR A 87 -0.77 8.40 7.02
C TYR A 87 0.15 7.86 8.13
N PRO A 88 0.27 8.56 9.28
CA PRO A 88 1.09 8.12 10.40
C PRO A 88 0.73 6.71 10.85
N THR A 89 1.73 5.83 10.91
CA THR A 89 1.55 4.45 11.38
C THR A 89 1.97 4.27 12.85
N ALA A 90 2.68 5.22 13.45
CA ALA A 90 3.33 5.07 14.76
C ALA A 90 2.44 5.38 15.98
N GLN A 91 1.33 6.12 15.81
CA GLN A 91 0.50 6.54 16.93
C GLN A 91 -0.87 5.83 16.90
N ALA A 92 -1.23 5.19 18.02
CA ALA A 92 -2.63 5.00 18.34
C ALA A 92 -3.27 6.40 18.45
N PRO A 93 -4.50 6.61 17.95
CA PRO A 93 -5.16 7.90 18.13
C PRO A 93 -5.23 8.22 19.63
N THR A 94 -4.56 9.28 20.07
CA THR A 94 -4.79 9.83 21.41
C THR A 94 -6.19 10.44 21.43
N GLU A 95 -6.90 10.31 22.55
CA GLU A 95 -8.27 10.84 22.72
C GLU A 95 -8.35 12.35 22.45
N THR A 96 -7.22 13.07 22.54
CA THR A 96 -7.07 14.48 22.17
C THR A 96 -7.15 14.79 20.67
N ASP A 97 -7.06 13.78 19.78
CA ASP A 97 -7.33 13.98 18.35
C ASP A 97 -8.84 14.06 18.02
N MET A 98 -9.70 13.86 19.02
CA MET A 98 -11.16 14.00 18.91
C MET A 98 -11.64 15.43 19.21
N ASP A 99 -10.79 16.32 19.72
CA ASP A 99 -11.23 17.60 20.29
C ASP A 99 -11.11 18.79 19.33
N GLY A 100 -11.73 18.65 18.16
CA GLY A 100 -11.86 19.76 17.25
C GLY A 100 -13.16 19.72 16.47
N GLY A 101 -14.29 19.43 17.13
CA GLY A 101 -15.69 19.70 16.74
C GLY A 101 -16.19 19.34 15.33
N THR A 102 -15.33 18.85 14.43
CA THR A 102 -15.61 18.61 13.02
C THR A 102 -15.52 17.12 12.75
N ALA A 103 -16.55 16.58 12.10
CA ALA A 103 -16.60 15.17 11.74
C ALA A 103 -15.34 14.76 10.94
N PRO A 104 -14.79 13.55 11.15
CA PRO A 104 -13.59 13.10 10.46
C PRO A 104 -13.81 13.10 8.95
N SER A 105 -12.86 13.68 8.20
CA SER A 105 -12.94 13.75 6.74
C SER A 105 -13.01 12.35 6.10
N HIS A 106 -13.49 12.29 4.85
CA HIS A 106 -13.52 11.03 4.10
C HIS A 106 -12.12 10.40 3.99
N SER A 107 -11.09 11.22 3.75
CA SER A 107 -9.68 10.80 3.76
C SER A 107 -9.20 10.28 5.09
N ASP A 108 -9.55 10.90 6.21
CA ASP A 108 -9.16 10.39 7.54
C ASP A 108 -9.77 9.01 7.81
N ARG A 109 -11.02 8.77 7.36
CA ARG A 109 -11.65 7.44 7.48
C ARG A 109 -10.91 6.37 6.66
N ALA A 110 -10.44 6.70 5.46
CA ALA A 110 -9.62 5.79 4.65
C ALA A 110 -8.26 5.53 5.33
N GLY A 111 -7.60 6.58 5.82
CA GLY A 111 -6.33 6.49 6.55
C GLY A 111 -6.42 5.63 7.81
N LYS A 112 -7.45 5.81 8.64
CA LYS A 112 -7.72 4.95 9.81
C LYS A 112 -7.90 3.48 9.46
N ARG A 113 -8.46 3.17 8.29
CA ARG A 113 -8.61 1.78 7.83
C ARG A 113 -7.30 1.19 7.35
N LEU A 114 -6.50 1.96 6.61
CA LEU A 114 -5.15 1.55 6.23
C LEU A 114 -4.25 1.37 7.46
N LEU A 115 -4.40 2.21 8.49
CA LEU A 115 -3.68 2.05 9.76
C LEU A 115 -3.98 0.70 10.42
N ARG A 116 -5.23 0.22 10.38
CA ARG A 116 -5.59 -1.12 10.91
C ARG A 116 -4.89 -2.24 10.13
N ILE A 117 -4.72 -2.07 8.82
CA ILE A 117 -3.95 -3.02 7.99
C ILE A 117 -2.47 -2.91 8.34
N ALA A 118 -1.92 -1.71 8.53
CA ALA A 118 -0.54 -1.54 8.97
C ALA A 118 -0.28 -2.21 10.34
N GLN A 119 -1.26 -2.14 11.27
CA GLN A 119 -1.23 -2.86 12.54
C GLN A 119 -1.31 -4.38 12.37
N LEU A 120 -2.10 -4.88 11.41
CA LEU A 120 -2.12 -6.29 11.05
C LEU A 120 -0.74 -6.78 10.59
N PHE A 121 -0.04 -6.03 9.73
CA PHE A 121 1.32 -6.36 9.31
C PHE A 121 2.28 -6.46 10.49
N ARG A 122 2.09 -5.61 11.51
CA ARG A 122 2.86 -5.64 12.76
C ARG A 122 2.47 -6.74 13.73
N SER A 123 1.36 -7.42 13.52
CA SER A 123 0.95 -8.51 14.40
C SER A 123 1.89 -9.70 14.28
N LYS A 124 2.14 -10.38 15.41
CA LYS A 124 2.99 -11.58 15.42
C LYS A 124 2.46 -12.68 14.50
N ALA A 125 1.13 -12.84 14.45
CA ALA A 125 0.49 -13.83 13.59
C ALA A 125 0.79 -13.57 12.11
N PHE A 126 0.72 -12.31 11.66
CA PHE A 126 1.01 -11.97 10.27
C PHE A 126 2.49 -12.10 9.93
N GLN A 127 3.38 -11.71 10.84
CA GLN A 127 4.82 -11.91 10.66
C GLN A 127 5.19 -13.40 10.53
N LEU A 128 4.53 -14.28 11.30
CA LEU A 128 4.70 -15.73 11.15
C LEU A 128 4.21 -16.19 9.78
N LEU A 129 3.05 -15.74 9.32
CA LEU A 129 2.55 -16.06 7.98
C LEU A 129 3.53 -15.63 6.88
N LEU A 130 4.08 -14.41 6.96
CA LEU A 130 5.07 -13.91 6.01
C LEU A 130 6.35 -14.75 6.02
N ARG A 131 6.82 -15.15 7.21
CA ARG A 131 7.98 -16.04 7.34
C ARG A 131 7.73 -17.38 6.66
N GLU A 132 6.57 -18.00 6.90
CA GLU A 132 6.23 -19.29 6.26
C GLU A 132 6.06 -19.14 4.74
N MET A 133 5.45 -18.05 4.26
CA MET A 133 5.25 -17.80 2.83
C MET A 133 6.54 -17.43 2.09
N SER A 134 7.51 -16.79 2.75
CA SER A 134 8.76 -16.37 2.12
C SER A 134 9.91 -17.34 2.34
N GLY A 135 9.85 -18.18 3.38
CA GLY A 135 10.97 -18.99 3.85
C GLY A 135 12.10 -18.18 4.50
N LEU A 136 11.92 -16.87 4.70
CA LEU A 136 12.95 -15.95 5.19
C LEU A 136 12.76 -15.64 6.67
N SER A 137 13.86 -15.54 7.42
CA SER A 137 13.84 -14.95 8.77
C SER A 137 13.74 -13.42 8.66
N LEU A 138 12.79 -12.82 9.38
CA LEU A 138 12.53 -11.38 9.35
C LEU A 138 13.02 -10.72 10.65
N ASP A 139 14.11 -9.96 10.57
CA ASP A 139 14.74 -9.34 11.75
C ASP A 139 14.13 -7.99 12.11
N SER A 140 13.74 -7.22 11.09
CA SER A 140 13.13 -5.91 11.26
C SER A 140 12.03 -5.69 10.22
N MET A 141 11.11 -4.79 10.52
CA MET A 141 10.01 -4.48 9.62
C MET A 141 9.64 -3.01 9.70
N ARG A 142 9.45 -2.41 8.53
CA ARG A 142 8.92 -1.07 8.38
C ARG A 142 7.62 -1.13 7.61
N VAL A 143 6.59 -0.45 8.13
CA VAL A 143 5.27 -0.41 7.51
C VAL A 143 4.83 1.04 7.34
N GLU A 144 4.44 1.37 6.12
CA GLU A 144 3.99 2.70 5.72
C GLU A 144 2.61 2.62 5.06
N THR A 145 1.80 3.65 5.28
CA THR A 145 0.53 3.84 4.59
C THR A 145 0.66 4.99 3.61
N ARG A 146 0.45 4.69 2.32
CA ARG A 146 0.64 5.65 1.22
C ARG A 146 -0.68 5.87 0.47
N ARG A 147 -0.89 7.09 -0.01
CA ARG A 147 -1.93 7.44 -1.00
C ARG A 147 -1.26 8.21 -2.13
N PHE A 148 -1.47 7.74 -3.35
CA PHE A 148 -0.98 8.37 -4.57
C PHE A 148 -2.15 9.08 -5.25
N ARG A 149 -2.08 10.41 -5.32
CA ARG A 149 -3.09 11.27 -5.93
C ARG A 149 -2.86 11.36 -7.45
N PRO A 150 -3.90 11.21 -8.27
CA PRO A 150 -3.79 11.33 -9.72
C PRO A 150 -3.16 12.67 -10.14
N GLY A 151 -2.21 12.65 -11.07
CA GLY A 151 -1.55 13.86 -11.59
C GLY A 151 -0.56 14.55 -10.64
N LEU A 152 -0.37 14.03 -9.42
CA LEU A 152 0.58 14.59 -8.45
C LEU A 152 1.65 13.57 -8.06
N ASP A 153 1.24 12.40 -7.61
CA ASP A 153 2.12 11.59 -6.77
C ASP A 153 2.87 10.52 -7.58
N TYR A 154 4.14 10.31 -7.24
CA TYR A 154 5.04 9.33 -7.84
C TYR A 154 6.20 8.98 -6.91
N THR A 155 6.92 7.93 -7.25
CA THR A 155 8.27 7.65 -6.74
C THR A 155 9.17 7.35 -7.93
N LEU A 156 10.38 7.91 -7.95
CA LEU A 156 11.37 7.54 -8.95
C LEU A 156 12.06 6.23 -8.56
N ALA A 157 12.62 5.56 -9.57
CA ALA A 157 13.46 4.39 -9.36
C ALA A 157 14.63 4.74 -8.44
N HIS A 158 14.77 3.99 -7.35
CA HIS A 158 15.84 4.16 -6.38
C HIS A 158 16.44 2.80 -6.05
N ILE A 159 17.77 2.72 -6.06
CA ILE A 159 18.50 1.53 -5.64
C ILE A 159 18.51 1.56 -4.12
N GLY A 160 17.45 1.01 -3.51
CA GLY A 160 17.33 0.80 -2.07
C GLY A 160 18.06 1.83 -1.21
N GLN A 161 17.85 3.14 -1.42
CA GLN A 161 18.57 4.20 -0.69
C GLN A 161 18.30 4.15 0.83
N LEU A 162 17.34 3.32 1.25
CA LEU A 162 17.05 2.93 2.62
C LEU A 162 18.01 1.86 3.19
N ARG A 163 18.94 1.34 2.39
CA ARG A 163 19.94 0.31 2.75
C ARG A 163 21.20 0.89 3.41
N GLN A 164 21.32 2.22 3.50
CA GLN A 164 22.48 2.85 4.16
C GLN A 164 22.36 2.70 5.68
N GLY A 165 22.92 1.63 6.23
CA GLY A 165 23.12 1.48 7.68
C GLY A 165 23.05 0.05 8.22
N SER A 166 22.38 -0.88 7.53
CA SER A 166 22.34 -2.29 7.91
C SER A 166 23.11 -3.10 6.87
N GLY A 167 24.21 -3.74 7.25
CA GLY A 167 24.99 -4.64 6.37
C GLY A 167 24.25 -5.89 5.88
N ALA A 168 22.91 -5.89 5.91
CA ALA A 168 22.05 -6.92 5.36
C ALA A 168 21.74 -6.59 3.89
N SER A 169 22.12 -7.49 3.00
CA SER A 169 21.98 -7.34 1.55
C SER A 169 20.54 -7.57 1.06
N ASP A 170 19.68 -8.21 1.86
CA ASP A 170 18.42 -8.79 1.38
C ASP A 170 17.23 -8.23 2.16
N SER A 171 16.22 -7.71 1.44
CA SER A 171 14.98 -7.19 2.01
C SER A 171 13.77 -7.83 1.32
N LEU A 172 12.72 -8.13 2.10
CA LEU A 172 11.43 -8.54 1.58
C LEU A 172 10.49 -7.32 1.52
N ASP A 173 10.19 -6.86 0.32
CA ASP A 173 9.20 -5.81 0.10
C ASP A 173 7.80 -6.43 -0.12
N VAL A 174 6.80 -5.87 0.57
CA VAL A 174 5.41 -6.33 0.51
C VAL A 174 4.49 -5.13 0.31
N THR A 175 3.81 -5.08 -0.83
CA THR A 175 2.86 -4.02 -1.17
C THR A 175 1.42 -4.54 -1.13
N ALA A 176 0.61 -4.01 -0.21
CA ALA A 176 -0.84 -4.22 -0.19
C ALA A 176 -1.54 -3.10 -0.98
N CYS A 177 -1.90 -3.39 -2.23
CA CYS A 177 -2.52 -2.41 -3.12
C CYS A 177 -4.05 -2.36 -2.95
N PHE A 178 -4.60 -1.14 -2.79
CA PHE A 178 -6.02 -0.88 -2.72
C PHE A 178 -6.40 0.27 -3.63
N VAL A 179 -6.95 -0.06 -4.81
CA VAL A 179 -7.43 0.93 -5.77
C VAL A 179 -8.97 0.94 -5.72
N PRO A 180 -9.62 2.04 -5.30
CA PRO A 180 -11.06 2.11 -5.32
C PRO A 180 -11.60 2.07 -6.76
N PRO A 181 -12.84 1.59 -6.97
CA PRO A 181 -13.44 1.60 -8.30
C PRO A 181 -13.56 3.03 -8.84
N GLY A 182 -13.42 3.16 -10.17
CA GLY A 182 -13.53 4.43 -10.88
C GLY A 182 -14.84 5.17 -10.59
N ARG A 183 -14.79 6.50 -10.49
CA ARG A 183 -15.94 7.34 -10.10
C ARG A 183 -17.08 7.31 -11.12
N LYS A 184 -16.75 7.28 -12.41
CA LYS A 184 -17.69 7.37 -13.55
C LYS A 184 -17.49 6.28 -14.58
N VAL A 185 -16.53 5.39 -14.34
CA VAL A 185 -16.13 4.33 -15.27
C VAL A 185 -16.52 3.00 -14.63
N PRO A 186 -17.19 2.10 -15.35
CA PRO A 186 -17.46 0.74 -14.88
C PRO A 186 -16.20 0.08 -14.33
N ALA A 187 -16.33 -0.75 -13.30
CA ALA A 187 -15.17 -1.35 -12.62
C ALA A 187 -14.26 -2.15 -13.59
N ALA A 188 -14.84 -2.85 -14.56
CA ALA A 188 -14.10 -3.62 -15.56
C ALA A 188 -13.27 -2.73 -16.49
N GLU A 189 -13.84 -1.61 -16.95
CA GLU A 189 -13.14 -0.64 -17.79
C GLU A 189 -12.07 0.11 -17.01
N ALA A 190 -12.35 0.46 -15.75
CA ALA A 190 -11.35 1.04 -14.86
C ALA A 190 -10.18 0.06 -14.63
N ALA A 191 -10.45 -1.23 -14.44
CA ALA A 191 -9.41 -2.25 -14.32
C ALA A 191 -8.58 -2.35 -15.61
N ALA A 192 -9.22 -2.39 -16.78
CA ALA A 192 -8.51 -2.44 -18.06
C ALA A 192 -7.59 -1.22 -18.30
N LEU A 193 -7.98 -0.03 -17.82
CA LEU A 193 -7.12 1.16 -17.87
C LEU A 193 -5.88 1.04 -16.97
N TRP A 194 -6.00 0.46 -15.78
CA TRP A 194 -4.84 0.20 -14.92
C TRP A 194 -3.95 -0.91 -15.50
N ASP A 195 -4.57 -1.96 -16.05
CA ASP A 195 -3.87 -3.09 -16.66
C ASP A 195 -3.08 -2.69 -17.91
N SER A 196 -3.51 -1.65 -18.65
CA SER A 196 -2.74 -1.14 -19.78
C SER A 196 -1.47 -0.39 -19.37
N GLY A 197 -1.38 0.08 -18.12
CA GLY A 197 -0.26 0.88 -17.61
C GLY A 197 -0.26 2.34 -18.06
N GLU A 198 -1.12 2.74 -19.00
CA GLU A 198 -1.16 4.09 -19.59
C GLU A 198 -1.54 5.19 -18.61
N VAL A 199 -2.27 4.84 -17.55
CA VAL A 199 -2.65 5.78 -16.47
C VAL A 199 -1.59 5.85 -15.36
N GLY A 200 -0.47 5.13 -15.50
CA GLY A 200 0.61 5.06 -14.54
C GLY A 200 0.22 4.37 -13.23
N GLY A 201 0.92 4.71 -12.14
CA GLY A 201 0.62 4.20 -10.79
C GLY A 201 0.98 2.72 -10.54
N PHE A 202 1.58 2.04 -11.52
CA PHE A 202 2.10 0.69 -11.37
C PHE A 202 3.39 0.68 -10.54
N GLU A 203 3.62 -0.44 -9.85
CA GLU A 203 4.88 -0.71 -9.16
C GLU A 203 5.83 -1.40 -10.14
N CYS A 204 7.05 -0.88 -10.27
CA CYS A 204 8.05 -1.38 -11.22
C CYS A 204 9.31 -1.79 -10.48
N LEU A 205 9.64 -3.08 -10.56
CA LEU A 205 10.88 -3.65 -10.04
C LEU A 205 11.71 -4.10 -11.23
N VAL A 206 12.88 -3.49 -11.39
CA VAL A 206 13.79 -3.78 -12.50
C VAL A 206 15.15 -4.14 -11.90
N LYS A 207 15.81 -5.15 -12.48
CA LYS A 207 17.20 -5.43 -12.14
C LYS A 207 18.05 -4.24 -12.55
N ARG A 208 19.03 -3.91 -11.73
CA ARG A 208 20.06 -2.96 -12.12
C ARG A 208 20.87 -3.60 -13.26
N GLU A 209 21.03 -2.88 -14.37
CA GLU A 209 22.05 -3.23 -15.36
C GLU A 209 23.42 -2.94 -14.71
N GLU A 210 24.26 -3.97 -14.63
CA GLU A 210 25.66 -3.77 -14.24
C GLU A 210 26.30 -2.90 -15.32
N GLU A 211 26.74 -1.70 -14.95
CA GLU A 211 27.59 -0.89 -15.83
C GLU A 211 28.80 -1.77 -16.19
N ALA A 212 28.92 -2.11 -17.48
CA ALA A 212 30.14 -2.69 -17.99
C ALA A 212 31.27 -1.72 -17.63
N ALA A 213 32.16 -2.15 -16.74
CA ALA A 213 33.32 -1.37 -16.33
C ALA A 213 34.10 -1.01 -17.61
N ALA A 214 34.07 0.28 -17.97
CA ALA A 214 34.87 0.87 -19.03
C ALA A 214 36.27 1.21 -18.50
#